data_AF-A0A317ND30-F1
#
_entry.id   AF-A0A317ND30-F1
#
_cell.length_a   1.000
_cell.length_b   1.000
_cell.length_c   1.000
_cell.angle_alpha   90.00
_cell.angle_beta   90.00
_cell.angle_gamma   90.00
#
_symmetry.space_group_name_H-M   'P 1'
#
loop_
_entity.id
_entity.type
_entity.pdbx_description
1 polymer ?
#
loop_
_entity_poly.entity_id
_entity_poly.type
_entity_poly.pdbx_seq_one_letter_code
_entity_poly.pdbx_strand_id
1 'polypeptide(L)'
;MFSIGDFARHGQVSVRMLRHYDAVGLLRPARVDPATGYRFYTAAQLARLNRLVALKELGFTLEQVGRMLDPGPGPAELRGMLTLRRAELAQRIAADNARLTDVEARLRIIEKEGVMPEQDVVLKSVAAVRVARAIGVAASFEPQAISPVIQPLFSDLSGGQRLSHGGTGPRGHPGVDPRSRRLGHRAPGADRTTLIEHGNCCRTVDLGLRKIDEKRTQTC
;
A
#
# COMPACT_ATOMS: atom_id res chain seq x y z
N MET A 1 21.18 54.79 -4.01
CA MET A 1 20.09 54.34 -4.91
C MET A 1 20.63 53.19 -5.73
N PHE A 2 19.80 52.20 -6.06
CA PHE A 2 20.18 51.02 -6.83
C PHE A 2 19.65 51.12 -8.26
N SER A 3 20.46 50.72 -9.23
CA SER A 3 19.97 50.46 -10.59
C SER A 3 18.98 49.28 -10.57
N ILE A 4 18.13 49.15 -11.59
CA ILE A 4 17.21 48.00 -11.69
C ILE A 4 17.94 46.65 -11.65
N GLY A 5 19.15 46.58 -12.22
CA GLY A 5 19.98 45.38 -12.21
C GLY A 5 20.55 45.07 -10.83
N ASP A 6 21.08 46.07 -10.14
CA ASP A 6 21.56 45.90 -8.76
C ASP A 6 20.41 45.52 -7.83
N PHE A 7 19.28 46.19 -7.94
CA PHE A 7 18.10 45.91 -7.11
C PHE A 7 17.56 44.49 -7.35
N ALA A 8 17.53 44.04 -8.61
CA ALA A 8 17.18 42.67 -8.98
C ALA A 8 18.08 41.63 -8.29
N ARG A 9 19.41 41.84 -8.29
CA ARG A 9 20.34 40.92 -7.61
C ARG A 9 20.11 40.86 -6.11
N HIS A 10 19.91 42.01 -5.45
CA HIS A 10 19.70 42.06 -4.01
C HIS A 10 18.35 41.43 -3.60
N GLY A 11 17.32 41.59 -4.43
CA GLY A 11 16.01 40.98 -4.20
C GLY A 11 15.85 39.55 -4.73
N GLN A 12 16.90 38.96 -5.32
CA GLN A 12 16.87 37.64 -5.96
C GLN A 12 15.74 37.47 -7.00
N VAL A 13 15.38 38.56 -7.69
CA VAL A 13 14.35 38.57 -8.73
C VAL A 13 14.96 38.97 -10.06
N SER A 14 14.33 38.58 -11.16
CA SER A 14 14.78 39.03 -12.48
C SER A 14 14.40 40.50 -12.73
N VAL A 15 15.20 41.19 -13.55
CA VAL A 15 14.88 42.54 -14.04
C VAL A 15 13.52 42.57 -14.76
N ARG A 16 13.17 41.49 -15.48
CA ARG A 16 11.86 41.33 -16.13
C ARG A 16 10.73 41.34 -15.10
N MET A 17 10.90 40.65 -13.97
CA MET A 17 9.91 40.59 -12.90
C MET A 17 9.71 41.96 -12.24
N LEU A 18 10.78 42.73 -12.01
CA LEU A 18 10.66 44.10 -11.49
C LEU A 18 9.89 45.03 -12.44
N ARG A 19 10.11 44.93 -13.76
CA ARG A 19 9.32 45.67 -14.75
C ARG A 19 7.86 45.27 -14.73
N HIS A 20 7.57 43.99 -14.49
CA HIS A 20 6.21 43.51 -14.35
C HIS A 20 5.53 44.07 -13.08
N TYR A 21 6.22 44.09 -11.95
CA TYR A 21 5.69 44.68 -10.71
C TYR A 21 5.47 46.19 -10.79
N ASP A 22 6.31 46.90 -11.55
CA ASP A 22 6.11 48.31 -11.89
C ASP A 22 4.82 48.49 -12.72
N ALA A 23 4.64 47.67 -13.78
CA ALA A 23 3.46 47.73 -14.65
C ALA A 23 2.14 47.42 -13.92
N VAL A 24 2.15 46.46 -12.99
CA VAL A 24 0.98 46.12 -12.15
C VAL A 24 0.82 47.10 -10.97
N GLY A 25 1.80 48.00 -10.75
CA GLY A 25 1.74 49.02 -9.71
C GLY A 25 2.08 48.52 -8.30
N LEU A 26 2.58 47.30 -8.15
CA LEU A 26 2.95 46.72 -6.85
C LEU A 26 4.25 47.31 -6.28
N LEU A 27 5.19 47.64 -7.16
CA LEU A 27 6.49 48.20 -6.80
C LEU A 27 6.97 49.19 -7.87
N ARG A 28 6.66 50.48 -7.65
CA ARG A 28 7.09 51.56 -8.55
C ARG A 28 8.52 51.99 -8.25
N PRO A 29 9.34 52.33 -9.26
CA PRO A 29 10.67 52.88 -9.03
C PRO A 29 10.59 54.20 -8.27
N ALA A 30 11.55 54.45 -7.39
CA ALA A 30 11.61 55.70 -6.63
C ALA A 30 11.96 56.91 -7.54
N ARG A 31 12.73 56.65 -8.60
CA ARG A 31 13.07 57.66 -9.62
C ARG A 31 13.18 57.01 -10.99
N VAL A 32 12.67 57.70 -11.99
CA VAL A 32 12.93 57.40 -13.40
C VAL A 32 13.70 58.58 -13.98
N ASP A 33 14.82 58.30 -14.63
CA ASP A 33 15.58 59.33 -15.33
C ASP A 33 14.80 59.78 -16.58
N PRO A 34 14.42 61.07 -16.70
CA PRO A 34 13.63 61.57 -17.82
C PRO A 34 14.38 61.57 -19.15
N ALA A 35 15.72 61.62 -19.15
CA ALA A 35 16.51 61.67 -20.37
C ALA A 35 16.76 60.27 -20.96
N THR A 36 16.92 59.27 -20.09
CA THR A 36 17.39 57.93 -20.49
C THR A 36 16.36 56.83 -20.21
N GLY A 37 15.32 57.10 -19.41
CA GLY A 37 14.31 56.12 -19.00
C GLY A 37 14.80 55.08 -17.98
N TYR A 38 16.02 55.23 -17.44
CA TYR A 38 16.55 54.31 -16.43
C TYR A 38 15.78 54.40 -15.12
N ARG A 39 15.53 53.24 -14.51
CA ARG A 39 14.78 53.09 -13.26
C ARG A 39 15.73 52.90 -12.09
N PHE A 40 15.48 53.65 -11.02
CA PHE A 40 16.25 53.58 -9.78
C PHE A 40 15.34 53.29 -8.59
N TYR A 41 15.85 52.45 -7.69
CA TYR A 41 15.16 51.99 -6.49
C TYR A 41 15.94 52.39 -5.23
N THR A 42 15.27 52.51 -4.10
CA THR A 42 15.91 52.79 -2.81
C THR A 42 16.07 51.50 -1.99
N ALA A 43 16.98 51.52 -1.00
CA ALA A 43 17.13 50.42 -0.04
C ALA A 43 15.83 50.11 0.70
N ALA A 44 15.04 51.13 1.06
CA ALA A 44 13.77 50.97 1.76
C ALA A 44 12.75 50.13 0.97
N GLN A 45 12.79 50.19 -0.36
CA GLN A 45 11.93 49.39 -1.24
C GLN A 45 12.28 47.90 -1.23
N LEU A 46 13.45 47.51 -0.74
CA LEU A 46 13.85 46.11 -0.64
C LEU A 46 12.99 45.35 0.37
N ALA A 47 12.63 45.98 1.50
CA ALA A 47 11.73 45.38 2.48
C ALA A 47 10.35 45.08 1.87
N ARG A 48 9.83 46.01 1.06
CA ARG A 48 8.57 45.83 0.32
C ARG A 48 8.69 44.70 -0.71
N LEU A 49 9.79 44.65 -1.47
CA LEU A 49 10.04 43.58 -2.42
C LEU A 49 10.10 42.21 -1.74
N ASN A 50 10.83 42.09 -0.62
CA ASN A 50 10.94 40.83 0.12
C ASN A 50 9.57 40.34 0.61
N ARG A 51 8.71 41.25 1.10
CA ARG A 51 7.35 40.91 1.50
C ARG A 51 6.49 40.47 0.32
N LEU A 52 6.61 41.14 -0.84
CA LEU A 52 5.93 40.76 -2.07
C LEU A 52 6.34 39.35 -2.51
N VAL A 53 7.64 39.07 -2.55
CA VAL A 53 8.18 37.76 -2.93
C VAL A 53 7.71 36.67 -1.97
N ALA A 54 7.79 36.89 -0.66
CA ALA A 54 7.32 35.92 0.34
C ALA A 54 5.83 35.58 0.16
N LEU A 55 4.97 36.59 -0.07
CA LEU A 55 3.55 36.32 -0.33
C LEU A 55 3.34 35.60 -1.67
N LYS A 56 4.15 35.91 -2.69
CA LYS A 56 4.06 35.23 -3.98
C LYS A 56 4.45 33.75 -3.87
N GLU A 57 5.46 33.43 -3.07
CA GLU A 57 5.91 32.06 -2.79
C GLU A 57 4.88 31.23 -2.02
N LEU A 58 4.09 31.86 -1.16
CA LEU A 58 2.92 31.23 -0.50
C LEU A 58 1.77 30.91 -1.49
N GLY A 59 1.93 31.30 -2.76
CA GLY A 59 1.01 31.02 -3.85
C GLY A 59 -0.15 32.00 -3.95
N PHE A 60 -0.03 33.19 -3.36
CA PHE A 60 -1.00 34.26 -3.59
C PHE A 60 -0.89 34.84 -5.01
N THR A 61 -2.02 35.30 -5.54
CA THR A 61 -2.08 36.03 -6.81
C THR A 61 -1.53 37.45 -6.63
N LEU A 62 -1.06 38.08 -7.71
CA LEU A 62 -0.50 39.44 -7.64
C LEU A 62 -1.54 40.47 -7.15
N GLU A 63 -2.82 40.28 -7.48
CA GLU A 63 -3.92 41.11 -6.97
C GLU A 63 -4.12 40.96 -5.46
N GLN A 64 -4.07 39.73 -4.95
CA GLN A 64 -4.12 39.47 -3.50
C GLN A 64 -2.92 40.10 -2.79
N VAL A 65 -1.73 39.93 -3.35
CA VAL A 65 -0.50 40.53 -2.79
C VAL A 65 -0.62 42.06 -2.75
N GLY A 66 -1.18 42.69 -3.78
CA GLY A 66 -1.43 44.13 -3.79
C GLY A 66 -2.33 44.58 -2.64
N ARG A 67 -3.47 43.89 -2.42
CA ARG A 67 -4.37 44.14 -1.28
C ARG A 67 -3.68 43.92 0.07
N MET A 68 -2.69 43.01 0.12
CA MET A 68 -1.96 42.67 1.35
C MET A 68 -0.84 43.66 1.71
N LEU A 69 -0.46 44.55 0.79
CA LEU A 69 0.67 45.46 0.96
C LEU A 69 0.28 46.88 1.41
N ASP A 70 -0.80 47.50 0.89
CA ASP A 70 -1.19 48.88 1.27
C ASP A 70 -2.72 49.12 1.27
N PRO A 71 -3.32 49.65 2.35
CA PRO A 71 -2.76 49.78 3.72
C PRO A 71 -2.50 48.41 4.39
N GLY A 72 -2.76 47.31 3.66
CA GLY A 72 -2.68 45.95 4.15
C GLY A 72 -3.89 45.59 5.02
N PRO A 73 -4.33 44.32 5.01
CA PRO A 73 -5.38 43.84 5.89
C PRO A 73 -4.93 43.94 7.35
N GLY A 74 -5.89 44.19 8.25
CA GLY A 74 -5.63 44.10 9.68
C GLY A 74 -5.14 42.69 10.07
N PRO A 75 -4.50 42.52 11.25
CA PRO A 75 -3.93 41.23 11.66
C PRO A 75 -4.93 40.05 11.61
N ALA A 76 -6.20 40.31 11.93
CA ALA A 76 -7.27 39.30 11.87
C ALA A 76 -7.58 38.86 10.43
N GLU A 77 -7.67 39.80 9.49
CA GLU A 77 -7.96 39.50 8.08
C GLU A 77 -6.77 38.80 7.41
N LEU A 78 -5.54 39.24 7.70
CA LEU A 78 -4.33 38.55 7.23
C LEU A 78 -4.29 37.10 7.73
N ARG A 79 -4.60 36.88 9.01
CA ARG A 79 -4.69 35.53 9.59
C ARG A 79 -5.78 34.71 8.92
N GLY A 80 -6.93 35.31 8.60
CA GLY A 80 -8.01 34.67 7.85
C GLY A 80 -7.56 34.22 6.46
N MET A 81 -6.92 35.11 5.68
CA MET A 81 -6.40 34.79 4.35
C MET A 81 -5.36 33.67 4.39
N LEU A 82 -4.41 33.71 5.33
CA LEU A 82 -3.40 32.66 5.50
C LEU A 82 -4.03 31.33 5.96
N THR A 83 -5.05 31.37 6.81
CA THR A 83 -5.76 30.16 7.27
C THR A 83 -6.52 29.50 6.13
N LEU A 84 -7.21 30.30 5.31
CA LEU A 84 -7.88 29.81 4.10
C LEU A 84 -6.86 29.19 3.14
N ARG A 85 -5.74 29.89 2.89
CA ARG A 85 -4.69 29.38 2.01
C ARG A 85 -4.08 28.06 2.50
N ARG A 86 -3.87 27.95 3.81
CA ARG A 86 -3.43 26.70 4.45
C ARG A 86 -4.42 25.55 4.21
N ALA A 87 -5.73 25.82 4.33
CA ALA A 87 -6.76 24.81 4.07
C ALA A 87 -6.78 24.36 2.60
N GLU A 88 -6.68 25.30 1.65
CA GLU A 88 -6.60 24.99 0.22
C GLU A 88 -5.38 24.12 -0.12
N LEU A 89 -4.20 24.45 0.43
CA LEU A 89 -2.99 23.67 0.21
C LEU A 89 -3.11 22.27 0.81
N ALA A 90 -3.66 22.14 2.02
CA ALA A 90 -3.90 20.84 2.64
C ALA A 90 -4.84 19.96 1.82
N GLN A 91 -5.92 20.54 1.26
CA GLN A 91 -6.83 19.83 0.36
C GLN A 91 -6.14 19.36 -0.93
N ARG A 92 -5.31 20.21 -1.53
CA ARG A 92 -4.54 19.83 -2.73
C ARG A 92 -3.57 18.69 -2.44
N ILE A 93 -2.82 18.75 -1.34
CA ILE A 93 -1.93 17.68 -0.90
C ILE A 93 -2.70 16.37 -0.71
N ALA A 94 -3.85 16.39 -0.04
CA ALA A 94 -4.67 15.20 0.14
C ALA A 94 -5.13 14.60 -1.21
N ALA A 95 -5.58 15.44 -2.15
CA ALA A 95 -6.00 15.00 -3.47
C ALA A 95 -4.84 14.50 -4.35
N ASP A 96 -3.65 15.10 -4.22
CA ASP A 96 -2.44 14.67 -4.93
C ASP A 96 -1.92 13.34 -4.37
N ASN A 97 -1.94 13.16 -3.05
CA ASN A 97 -1.57 11.89 -2.41
C ASN A 97 -2.51 10.75 -2.81
N ALA A 98 -3.82 11.00 -2.87
CA ALA A 98 -4.79 10.01 -3.36
C ALA A 98 -4.50 9.60 -4.81
N ARG A 99 -4.17 10.57 -5.68
CA ARG A 99 -3.76 10.31 -7.06
C ARG A 99 -2.45 9.53 -7.14
N LEU A 100 -1.47 9.86 -6.29
CA LEU A 100 -0.21 9.13 -6.20
C LEU A 100 -0.44 7.65 -5.84
N THR A 101 -1.32 7.37 -4.87
CA THR A 101 -1.69 6.00 -4.50
C THR A 101 -2.32 5.22 -5.66
N ASP A 102 -3.17 5.85 -6.49
CA ASP A 102 -3.72 5.20 -7.69
C ASP A 102 -2.63 4.89 -8.73
N VAL A 103 -1.72 5.84 -8.97
CA VAL A 103 -0.56 5.64 -9.88
C VAL A 103 0.31 4.47 -9.40
N GLU A 104 0.64 4.43 -8.10
CA GLU A 104 1.43 3.34 -7.52
C GLU A 104 0.71 1.99 -7.57
N ALA A 105 -0.62 1.96 -7.39
CA ALA A 105 -1.40 0.74 -7.54
C ALA A 105 -1.34 0.22 -8.99
N ARG A 106 -1.48 1.10 -9.98
CA ARG A 106 -1.38 0.75 -11.40
C ARG A 106 0.02 0.26 -11.79
N LEU A 107 1.06 0.94 -11.30
CA LEU A 107 2.45 0.51 -11.52
C LEU A 107 2.69 -0.91 -10.98
N ARG A 108 2.22 -1.21 -9.77
CA ARG A 108 2.33 -2.56 -9.18
C ARG A 108 1.62 -3.63 -10.00
N ILE A 109 0.50 -3.31 -10.65
CA ILE A 109 -0.20 -4.26 -11.52
C ILE A 109 0.65 -4.55 -12.75
N ILE A 110 1.16 -3.51 -13.43
CA ILE A 110 1.99 -3.66 -14.63
C ILE A 110 3.27 -4.44 -14.31
N GLU A 111 3.93 -4.13 -13.21
CA GLU A 111 5.13 -4.85 -12.75
C GLU A 111 4.84 -6.32 -12.45
N LYS A 112 3.66 -6.65 -11.93
CA LYS A 112 3.26 -8.03 -11.63
C LYS A 112 2.70 -8.80 -12.84
N GLU A 113 2.10 -8.12 -13.80
CA GLU A 113 1.67 -8.73 -15.08
C GLU A 113 2.87 -9.16 -15.93
N GLY A 114 4.02 -8.49 -15.80
CA GLY A 114 5.29 -8.88 -16.45
C GLY A 114 6.17 -9.84 -15.64
N VAL A 115 5.90 -10.00 -14.34
CA VAL A 115 6.60 -10.92 -13.44
C VAL A 115 5.59 -11.90 -12.89
N MET A 116 5.29 -12.95 -13.67
CA MET A 116 4.85 -14.20 -13.07
C MET A 116 5.92 -14.56 -12.04
N PRO A 117 5.61 -14.60 -10.73
CA PRO A 117 6.60 -15.11 -9.80
C PRO A 117 6.91 -16.52 -10.26
N GLU A 118 8.18 -16.83 -10.49
CA GLU A 118 8.68 -18.21 -10.64
C GLU A 118 8.47 -18.93 -9.31
N GLN A 119 7.22 -19.11 -8.89
CA GLN A 119 6.89 -20.13 -7.95
C GLN A 119 6.97 -21.41 -8.76
N ASP A 120 8.10 -22.10 -8.66
CA ASP A 120 8.25 -23.47 -9.13
C ASP A 120 7.15 -24.31 -8.46
N VAL A 121 6.05 -24.51 -9.17
CA VAL A 121 4.99 -25.43 -8.76
C VAL A 121 5.52 -26.83 -8.99
N VAL A 122 6.18 -27.37 -7.98
CA VAL A 122 6.63 -28.77 -8.01
C VAL A 122 5.45 -29.67 -7.70
N LEU A 123 4.85 -30.25 -8.74
CA LEU A 123 3.86 -31.31 -8.59
C LEU A 123 4.52 -32.56 -7.99
N LYS A 124 4.30 -32.79 -6.69
CA LYS A 124 4.75 -34.00 -6.00
C LYS A 124 3.59 -34.95 -5.82
N SER A 125 3.67 -36.13 -6.44
CA SER A 125 2.85 -37.27 -6.07
C SER A 125 3.26 -37.74 -4.68
N VAL A 126 2.36 -37.68 -3.72
CA VAL A 126 2.55 -38.20 -2.36
C VAL A 126 1.67 -39.43 -2.16
N ALA A 127 2.21 -40.45 -1.50
CA ALA A 127 1.42 -41.61 -1.12
C ALA A 127 0.29 -41.19 -0.17
N ALA A 128 -0.85 -41.88 -0.22
CA ALA A 128 -1.95 -41.62 0.70
C ALA A 128 -1.50 -41.85 2.14
N VAL A 129 -1.50 -40.79 2.95
CA VAL A 129 -1.16 -40.86 4.38
C VAL A 129 -2.44 -40.70 5.20
N ARG A 130 -2.63 -41.58 6.19
CA ARG A 130 -3.71 -41.44 7.17
C ARG A 130 -3.37 -40.32 8.14
N VAL A 131 -4.13 -39.23 8.10
CA VAL A 131 -3.86 -38.00 8.87
C VAL A 131 -4.48 -38.05 10.27
N ALA A 132 -5.67 -38.63 10.40
CA ALA A 132 -6.32 -38.88 11.68
C ALA A 132 -7.33 -40.03 11.58
N ARG A 133 -7.74 -40.58 12.73
CA ARG A 133 -8.84 -41.53 12.87
C ARG A 133 -9.58 -41.26 14.17
N ALA A 134 -10.91 -41.27 14.12
CA ALA A 134 -11.77 -41.25 15.29
C ALA A 134 -12.81 -42.37 15.14
N ILE A 135 -13.12 -43.04 16.24
CA ILE A 135 -14.04 -44.17 16.29
C ILE A 135 -14.97 -43.93 17.47
N GLY A 136 -16.27 -44.14 17.27
CA GLY A 136 -17.26 -44.19 18.33
C GLY A 136 -18.20 -45.38 18.14
N VAL A 137 -18.86 -45.76 19.24
CA VAL A 137 -19.79 -46.89 19.27
C VAL A 137 -21.20 -46.34 19.45
N ALA A 138 -22.10 -46.69 18.54
CA ALA A 138 -23.52 -46.36 18.63
C ALA A 138 -24.29 -47.57 19.21
N ALA A 139 -25.36 -47.30 19.96
CA ALA A 139 -26.19 -48.36 20.57
C ALA A 139 -26.94 -49.21 19.53
N SER A 140 -27.25 -48.65 18.36
CA SER A 140 -27.93 -49.32 17.24
C SER A 140 -27.56 -48.68 15.91
N PHE A 141 -28.00 -49.28 14.80
CA PHE A 141 -27.82 -48.74 13.45
C PHE A 141 -28.85 -47.66 13.06
N GLU A 142 -29.75 -47.32 13.98
CA GLU A 142 -30.78 -46.32 13.73
C GLU A 142 -30.18 -44.90 13.74
N PRO A 143 -30.65 -43.99 12.86
CA PRO A 143 -30.12 -42.63 12.76
C PRO A 143 -30.09 -41.88 14.10
N GLN A 144 -31.05 -42.15 14.97
CA GLN A 144 -31.17 -41.52 16.29
C GLN A 144 -30.08 -41.98 17.27
N ALA A 145 -29.51 -43.18 17.08
CA ALA A 145 -28.42 -43.71 17.91
C ALA A 145 -27.03 -43.36 17.34
N ILE A 146 -26.91 -43.19 16.02
CA ILE A 146 -25.65 -42.87 15.35
C ILE A 146 -25.34 -41.36 15.40
N SER A 147 -26.32 -40.51 15.11
CA SER A 147 -26.11 -39.06 14.96
C SER A 147 -25.47 -38.39 16.18
N PRO A 148 -25.84 -38.73 17.43
CA PRO A 148 -25.20 -38.17 18.63
C PRO A 148 -23.73 -38.57 18.80
N VAL A 149 -23.30 -39.67 18.18
CA VAL A 149 -21.92 -40.18 18.24
C VAL A 149 -21.03 -39.53 17.18
N ILE A 150 -21.59 -39.15 16.03
CA ILE A 150 -20.82 -38.54 14.93
C ILE A 150 -20.34 -37.12 15.27
N GLN A 151 -21.18 -36.30 15.88
CA GLN A 151 -20.88 -34.88 16.10
C GLN A 151 -19.66 -34.64 17.01
N PRO A 152 -19.47 -35.38 18.12
CA PRO A 152 -18.26 -35.29 18.93
C PRO A 152 -17.02 -35.78 18.18
N LEU A 153 -17.11 -36.89 17.44
CA LEU A 153 -16.00 -37.43 16.66
C LEU A 153 -15.52 -36.46 15.58
N PHE A 154 -16.45 -35.76 14.93
CA PHE A 154 -16.11 -34.74 13.95
C PHE A 154 -15.39 -33.57 14.62
N SER A 155 -15.90 -33.11 15.77
CA SER A 155 -15.31 -32.01 16.54
C SER A 155 -13.89 -32.36 17.02
N ASP A 156 -13.65 -33.59 17.46
CA ASP A 156 -12.33 -34.10 17.84
C ASP A 156 -11.34 -34.13 16.66
N LEU A 157 -11.83 -34.44 15.45
CA LEU A 157 -11.02 -34.46 14.23
C LEU A 157 -10.73 -33.05 13.69
N SER A 158 -11.73 -32.16 13.66
CA SER A 158 -11.62 -30.82 13.08
C SER A 158 -11.01 -29.80 14.04
N GLY A 159 -11.15 -30.00 15.35
CA GLY A 159 -10.66 -29.10 16.39
C GLY A 159 -9.14 -29.16 16.64
N GLY A 160 -8.40 -30.00 15.90
CA GLY A 160 -6.94 -30.04 15.96
C GLY A 160 -6.34 -30.79 17.15
N GLN A 161 -7.16 -31.31 18.07
CA GLN A 161 -6.68 -31.95 19.32
C GLN A 161 -5.95 -33.27 19.06
N ARG A 162 -6.24 -33.97 17.95
CA ARG A 162 -5.52 -35.18 17.51
C ARG A 162 -4.50 -34.96 16.39
N LEU A 163 -4.57 -33.82 15.69
CA LEU A 163 -3.63 -33.47 14.61
C LEU A 163 -2.28 -32.96 15.17
N SER A 164 -2.26 -32.49 16.41
CA SER A 164 -1.06 -31.97 17.09
C SER A 164 -0.08 -33.05 17.58
N HIS A 165 -0.48 -34.32 17.69
CA HIS A 165 0.41 -35.41 18.15
C HIS A 165 1.09 -36.19 17.02
N GLY A 166 0.71 -35.97 15.76
CA GLY A 166 1.29 -36.66 14.59
C GLY A 166 2.47 -35.94 13.93
N GLY A 167 3.05 -34.91 14.56
CA GLY A 167 4.10 -34.10 13.94
C GLY A 167 3.68 -33.36 12.66
N THR A 168 2.37 -33.24 12.41
CA THR A 168 1.78 -32.51 11.29
C THR A 168 1.15 -31.21 11.78
N GLY A 169 1.98 -30.34 12.36
CA GLY A 169 1.60 -28.93 12.44
C GLY A 169 1.37 -28.38 11.03
N PRO A 170 0.48 -27.40 10.83
CA PRO A 170 0.40 -26.67 9.57
C PRO A 170 1.80 -26.10 9.31
N ARG A 171 2.55 -26.70 8.38
CA ARG A 171 3.83 -26.13 7.98
C ARG A 171 3.50 -24.80 7.33
N GLY A 172 3.78 -23.73 8.06
CA GLY A 172 3.68 -22.36 7.59
C GLY A 172 4.45 -22.19 6.28
N HIS A 173 4.05 -21.15 5.54
CA HIS A 173 4.58 -20.74 4.25
C HIS A 173 6.06 -21.08 4.07
N PRO A 174 6.45 -21.73 2.96
CA PRO A 174 7.85 -21.98 2.68
C PRO A 174 8.56 -20.62 2.54
N GLY A 175 9.42 -20.32 3.53
CA GLY A 175 10.46 -19.32 3.36
C GLY A 175 11.29 -19.68 2.14
N VAL A 176 11.49 -18.68 1.28
CA VAL A 176 12.31 -18.76 0.08
C VAL A 176 13.74 -19.10 0.48
N ASP A 177 14.18 -20.32 0.22
CA ASP A 177 15.59 -20.73 0.31
C ASP A 177 16.15 -20.85 -1.13
N PRO A 178 17.01 -19.92 -1.58
CA PRO A 178 17.43 -19.85 -2.98
C PRO A 178 18.56 -20.81 -3.36
N ARG A 179 18.93 -21.79 -2.51
CA ARG A 179 20.06 -22.68 -2.81
C ARG A 179 19.84 -24.13 -2.35
N SER A 180 19.18 -24.95 -3.16
CA SER A 180 19.51 -26.39 -3.18
C SER A 180 19.37 -27.02 -4.56
N ARG A 181 20.55 -27.36 -5.11
CA ARG A 181 20.77 -28.11 -6.33
C ARG A 181 20.53 -29.61 -6.09
N ARG A 182 19.93 -30.23 -7.12
CA ARG A 182 20.25 -31.55 -7.70
C ARG A 182 19.84 -32.85 -6.99
N LEU A 183 19.19 -33.68 -7.83
CA LEU A 183 19.34 -35.13 -8.07
C LEU A 183 18.44 -36.12 -7.31
N GLY A 184 17.78 -36.98 -8.11
CA GLY A 184 17.75 -38.41 -7.84
C GLY A 184 16.37 -39.05 -7.64
N HIS A 185 15.75 -39.49 -8.74
CA HIS A 185 14.70 -40.52 -8.74
C HIS A 185 15.14 -41.81 -8.02
N ARG A 186 14.27 -42.39 -7.17
CA ARG A 186 13.72 -43.77 -7.29
C ARG A 186 12.76 -44.11 -6.14
N ALA A 187 11.59 -44.64 -6.49
CA ALA A 187 10.77 -45.55 -5.67
C ALA A 187 10.78 -46.94 -6.37
N PRO A 188 10.11 -48.01 -5.91
CA PRO A 188 9.30 -48.19 -4.70
C PRO A 188 9.56 -49.53 -3.95
N GLY A 189 8.86 -49.77 -2.84
CA GLY A 189 8.74 -51.07 -2.20
C GLY A 189 7.50 -51.11 -1.31
N ALA A 190 6.43 -51.70 -1.83
CA ALA A 190 5.19 -51.96 -1.11
C ALA A 190 5.41 -53.10 -0.11
N ASP A 191 4.76 -53.04 1.06
CA ASP A 191 4.60 -54.23 1.87
C ASP A 191 3.23 -54.33 2.54
N ARG A 192 2.81 -55.58 2.60
CA ARG A 192 1.45 -56.11 2.61
C ARG A 192 0.74 -55.97 3.97
N THR A 193 -0.59 -55.85 3.88
CA THR A 193 -1.53 -55.96 4.99
C THR A 193 -1.73 -57.43 5.35
N THR A 194 -1.48 -57.80 6.60
CA THR A 194 -1.88 -59.09 7.16
C THR A 194 -3.04 -58.86 8.12
N LEU A 195 -4.23 -59.34 7.73
CA LEU A 195 -5.39 -59.49 8.61
C LEU A 195 -5.20 -60.75 9.47
N ILE A 196 -5.43 -60.61 10.78
CA ILE A 196 -5.78 -61.73 11.65
C ILE A 196 -7.12 -61.34 12.29
N GLU A 197 -8.17 -62.07 11.93
CA GLU A 197 -9.48 -62.01 12.55
C GLU A 197 -9.52 -62.87 13.80
N HIS A 198 -9.98 -62.30 14.90
CA HIS A 198 -10.68 -63.04 15.95
C HIS A 198 -11.78 -62.16 16.55
N GLY A 199 -13.02 -62.66 16.47
CA GLY A 199 -14.01 -62.59 17.55
C GLY A 199 -14.73 -61.26 17.80
N ASN A 200 -16.06 -61.33 17.63
CA ASN A 200 -17.11 -60.45 18.14
C ASN A 200 -17.51 -59.19 17.38
N CYS A 201 -18.84 -59.11 17.25
CA CYS A 201 -19.67 -58.15 16.56
C CYS A 201 -19.42 -56.69 17.01
N CYS A 202 -18.37 -56.06 16.50
CA CYS A 202 -18.12 -54.63 16.70
C CYS A 202 -18.85 -53.82 15.62
N ARG A 203 -20.04 -53.30 15.98
CA ARG A 203 -20.80 -52.33 15.18
C ARG A 203 -20.07 -50.99 15.21
N THR A 204 -19.18 -50.80 14.24
CA THR A 204 -18.21 -49.70 14.20
C THR A 204 -18.58 -48.76 13.06
N VAL A 205 -18.71 -47.46 13.33
CA VAL A 205 -18.86 -46.43 12.29
C VAL A 205 -17.48 -45.82 12.05
N ASP A 206 -16.91 -46.01 10.86
CA ASP A 206 -15.59 -45.50 10.48
C ASP A 206 -15.73 -44.28 9.54
N LEU A 207 -15.38 -43.09 10.03
CA LEU A 207 -15.33 -41.86 9.25
C LEU A 207 -13.87 -41.59 8.85
N GLY A 208 -13.45 -42.19 7.75
CA GLY A 208 -12.14 -41.99 7.18
C GLY A 208 -12.10 -40.82 6.19
N LEU A 209 -11.49 -39.70 6.58
CA LEU A 209 -11.14 -38.63 5.64
C LEU A 209 -9.91 -39.06 4.82
N ARG A 210 -10.13 -39.54 3.60
CA ARG A 210 -9.08 -39.73 2.60
C ARG A 210 -9.00 -38.48 1.74
N LYS A 211 -7.78 -37.99 1.46
CA LYS A 211 -7.57 -36.94 0.48
C LYS A 211 -7.71 -37.57 -0.91
N ILE A 212 -8.79 -37.23 -1.62
CA ILE A 212 -9.11 -37.78 -2.96
C ILE A 212 -8.27 -37.03 -4.00
N ASP A 213 -7.64 -37.81 -4.88
CA ASP A 213 -6.87 -37.34 -6.04
C ASP A 213 -7.83 -37.23 -7.23
N GLU A 214 -8.40 -36.04 -7.47
CA GLU A 214 -9.30 -35.81 -8.60
C GLU A 214 -8.54 -35.15 -9.75
N LYS A 215 -8.01 -36.00 -10.64
CA LYS A 215 -7.48 -35.59 -11.95
C LYS A 215 -8.63 -35.21 -12.88
N ARG A 216 -8.88 -33.91 -13.06
CA ARG A 216 -9.52 -33.36 -14.27
C ARG A 216 -8.51 -32.57 -15.07
N THR A 217 -7.89 -33.24 -16.04
CA THR A 217 -7.22 -32.58 -17.17
C THR A 217 -8.30 -32.00 -18.08
N GLN A 218 -8.41 -30.68 -18.11
CA GLN A 218 -9.14 -29.94 -19.13
C GLN A 218 -8.10 -29.13 -19.91
N THR A 219 -7.83 -29.59 -21.13
CA THR A 219 -6.89 -29.01 -22.09
C THR A 219 -7.62 -27.91 -22.87
N CYS A 220 -7.02 -26.71 -22.96
CA CYS A 220 -7.35 -25.69 -23.96
C CYS A 220 -6.70 -26.05 -25.30
#